data_AF-A0A2U2PC60-F1
#
_entry.id   AF-A0A2U2PC60-F1
#
_cell.length_a   1.000
_cell.length_b   1.000
_cell.length_c   1.000
_cell.angle_alpha   90.00
_cell.angle_beta   90.00
_cell.angle_gamma   90.00
#
_symmetry.space_group_name_H-M   'P 1'
#
loop_
_entity.id
_entity.type
_entity.pdbx_description
1 polymer ?
#
loop_
_entity_poly.entity_id
_entity_poly.type
_entity_poly.pdbx_seq_one_letter_code
_entity_poly.pdbx_strand_id
1 'polypeptide(L)'
;MKAFAFLVVASFLCGKPMTFFAVGKDRQQQILTQQKVLKDAAYSKIDFFSDPKKLFCWSGQVINFNMTKSIMELPIMAYYDEPVGDCRILCYPKKGLASWKSTIKNVRKSAGKNHYEAEHKFVGQIATDTRVASEYDIYAFFVEAKDLVQGSSDMKEPKFPCWEFVYQRRNNKWLFIKKVRLLNSGDKANLEFDMIANKR
;
A
#
# COMPACT_ATOMS: atom_id res chain seq x y z
N MET A 1 5.68 -9.30 -48.62
CA MET A 1 7.14 -9.52 -48.49
C MET A 1 7.84 -8.33 -49.13
N LYS A 2 8.45 -7.43 -48.35
CA LYS A 2 9.24 -6.30 -48.85
C LYS A 2 10.68 -6.50 -48.39
N ALA A 3 11.59 -6.66 -49.34
CA ALA A 3 13.02 -6.80 -49.11
C ALA A 3 13.63 -5.44 -48.76
N PHE A 4 14.42 -5.38 -47.69
CA PHE A 4 15.31 -4.26 -47.39
C PHE A 4 16.74 -4.67 -47.73
N ALA A 5 17.32 -4.02 -48.74
CA ALA A 5 18.73 -4.14 -49.08
C ALA A 5 19.57 -3.37 -48.04
N PHE A 6 20.55 -4.04 -47.44
CA PHE A 6 21.58 -3.38 -46.65
C PHE A 6 22.80 -3.12 -47.53
N LEU A 7 23.09 -1.84 -47.74
CA LEU A 7 24.35 -1.38 -48.31
C LEU A 7 25.39 -1.33 -47.19
N VAL A 8 26.42 -2.18 -47.25
CA VAL A 8 27.58 -2.10 -46.34
C VAL A 8 28.66 -1.31 -47.05
N VAL A 9 28.85 -0.05 -46.64
CA VAL A 9 30.02 0.73 -47.06
C VAL A 9 31.13 0.46 -46.05
N ALA A 10 32.15 -0.28 -46.49
CA ALA A 10 33.37 -0.50 -45.73
C ALA A 10 34.38 0.59 -46.07
N SER A 11 34.69 1.44 -45.10
CA SER A 11 35.81 2.39 -45.16
C SER A 11 36.83 2.01 -44.10
N PHE A 12 37.99 1.49 -44.54
CA PHE A 12 39.14 1.20 -43.70
C PHE A 12 40.09 2.39 -43.70
N LEU A 13 40.28 3.04 -42.55
CA LEU A 13 41.49 3.80 -42.23
C LEU A 13 41.79 3.65 -40.72
N CYS A 14 42.97 3.09 -40.42
CA CYS A 14 43.68 3.05 -39.13
C CYS A 14 42.97 2.45 -37.89
N GLY A 15 43.27 1.18 -37.62
CA GLY A 15 43.95 0.79 -36.38
C GLY A 15 43.23 0.97 -35.04
N LYS A 16 42.02 0.40 -34.90
CA LYS A 16 41.44 -0.26 -33.71
C LYS A 16 39.96 -0.56 -34.00
N PRO A 17 39.45 -1.77 -33.77
CA PRO A 17 38.01 -2.01 -33.92
C PRO A 17 37.26 -1.27 -32.80
N MET A 18 36.71 -0.10 -33.12
CA MET A 18 35.66 0.51 -32.32
C MET A 18 34.37 -0.26 -32.59
N THR A 19 34.01 -1.19 -31.69
CA THR A 19 32.66 -1.72 -31.62
C THR A 19 31.71 -0.59 -31.25
N PHE A 20 31.06 0.01 -32.24
CA PHE A 20 29.87 0.81 -32.02
C PHE A 20 28.76 -0.14 -31.57
N PHE A 21 28.54 -0.23 -30.26
CA PHE A 21 27.27 -0.75 -29.75
C PHE A 21 26.22 0.30 -30.10
N ALA A 22 25.46 0.05 -31.17
CA ALA A 22 24.13 0.60 -31.27
C ALA A 22 23.36 0.10 -30.04
N VAL A 23 23.29 0.94 -29.00
CA VAL A 23 22.42 0.70 -27.85
C VAL A 23 21.01 0.87 -28.38
N GLY A 24 20.48 -0.20 -28.97
CA GLY A 24 19.11 -0.27 -29.44
C GLY A 24 18.17 0.11 -28.31
N LYS A 25 17.10 0.84 -28.65
CA LYS A 25 16.02 1.22 -27.72
C LYS A 25 15.55 0.03 -26.85
N ASP A 26 15.67 -1.19 -27.37
CA ASP A 26 15.34 -2.44 -26.69
C ASP A 26 16.21 -2.72 -25.45
N ARG A 27 17.50 -2.34 -25.46
CA ARG A 27 18.39 -2.52 -24.30
C ARG A 27 18.09 -1.50 -23.20
N GLN A 28 17.74 -0.27 -23.57
CA GLN A 28 17.27 0.72 -22.60
C GLN A 28 15.90 0.36 -22.03
N GLN A 29 14.97 -0.18 -22.84
CA GLN A 29 13.71 -0.71 -22.34
C GLN A 29 13.92 -1.92 -21.43
N GLN A 30 14.79 -2.87 -21.78
CA GLN A 30 15.12 -3.99 -20.90
C GLN A 30 15.76 -3.54 -19.57
N ILE A 31 16.63 -2.53 -19.59
CA ILE A 31 17.21 -1.95 -18.36
C ILE A 31 16.13 -1.25 -17.53
N LEU A 32 15.22 -0.50 -18.14
CA LEU A 32 14.09 0.14 -17.47
C LEU A 32 13.13 -0.89 -16.87
N THR A 33 12.83 -1.98 -17.59
CA THR A 33 11.98 -3.07 -17.12
C THR A 33 12.67 -3.86 -15.99
N GLN A 34 13.96 -4.15 -16.09
CA GLN A 34 14.72 -4.81 -15.02
C GLN A 34 14.87 -3.92 -13.78
N GLN A 35 15.08 -2.61 -13.93
CA GLN A 35 15.09 -1.67 -12.80
C GLN A 35 13.71 -1.50 -12.16
N LYS A 36 12.64 -1.55 -12.96
CA LYS A 36 11.26 -1.57 -12.44
C LYS A 36 11.00 -2.85 -11.65
N VAL A 37 11.38 -4.02 -12.18
CA VAL A 37 11.26 -5.32 -11.49
C VAL A 37 12.10 -5.38 -10.20
N LEU A 38 13.32 -4.84 -10.19
CA LEU A 38 14.18 -4.81 -8.99
C LEU A 38 13.71 -3.82 -7.93
N LYS A 39 13.15 -2.65 -8.32
CA LYS A 39 12.51 -1.73 -7.38
C LYS A 39 11.22 -2.32 -6.82
N ASP A 40 10.38 -2.91 -7.66
CA ASP A 40 9.13 -3.57 -7.26
C ASP A 40 9.41 -4.76 -6.29
N ALA A 41 10.55 -5.44 -6.44
CA ALA A 41 11.02 -6.49 -5.52
C ALA A 41 11.54 -5.99 -4.16
N ALA A 42 11.95 -4.73 -4.05
CA ALA A 42 12.28 -4.10 -2.77
C ALA A 42 11.01 -3.75 -1.97
N TYR A 43 9.95 -3.31 -2.67
CA TYR A 43 8.66 -2.96 -2.08
C TYR A 43 7.82 -4.19 -1.71
N SER A 44 8.03 -5.35 -2.32
CA SER A 44 7.32 -6.60 -2.01
C SER A 44 7.72 -7.31 -0.71
N LYS A 45 8.64 -6.75 0.11
CA LYS A 45 9.18 -7.40 1.31
C LYS A 45 8.56 -6.94 2.64
N ILE A 46 7.70 -5.92 2.63
CA ILE A 46 7.11 -5.41 3.87
C ILE A 46 5.97 -6.34 4.31
N ASP A 47 6.09 -6.89 5.51
CA ASP A 47 4.98 -7.59 6.17
C ASP A 47 4.50 -6.79 7.37
N PHE A 48 3.42 -6.04 7.16
CA PHE A 48 2.80 -5.21 8.18
C PHE A 48 2.23 -6.01 9.37
N PHE A 49 2.05 -7.34 9.22
CA PHE A 49 1.55 -8.21 10.29
C PHE A 49 2.66 -9.03 10.95
N SER A 50 3.92 -8.84 10.56
CA SER A 50 5.06 -9.59 11.11
C SER A 50 5.27 -9.36 12.61
N ASP A 51 4.98 -8.14 13.08
CA ASP A 51 4.98 -7.79 14.49
C ASP A 51 3.63 -7.15 14.89
N PRO A 52 2.67 -7.97 15.34
CA PRO A 52 1.36 -7.48 15.78
C PRO A 52 1.43 -6.47 16.94
N LYS A 53 2.53 -6.41 17.70
CA LYS A 53 2.68 -5.44 18.80
C LYS A 53 2.88 -4.01 18.29
N LYS A 54 3.33 -3.84 17.05
CA LYS A 54 3.45 -2.54 16.37
C LYS A 54 2.13 -2.05 15.78
N LEU A 55 1.06 -2.85 15.89
CA LEU A 55 -0.26 -2.51 15.35
C LEU A 55 -1.13 -1.86 16.42
N PHE A 56 -1.52 -0.63 16.15
CA PHE A 56 -2.64 0.00 16.85
C PHE A 56 -3.93 -0.34 16.10
N CYS A 57 -4.87 -1.01 16.75
CA CYS A 57 -6.07 -1.60 16.14
C CYS A 57 -7.34 -0.95 16.68
N TRP A 58 -8.28 -0.56 15.82
CA TRP A 58 -9.58 0.02 16.21
C TRP A 58 -10.61 -0.05 15.08
N SER A 59 -11.87 0.30 15.35
CA SER A 59 -12.88 0.54 14.31
C SER A 59 -13.09 2.03 14.12
N GLY A 60 -12.73 2.54 12.94
CA GLY A 60 -12.72 3.97 12.66
C GLY A 60 -13.59 4.37 11.48
N GLN A 61 -13.39 5.62 11.06
CA GLN A 61 -14.04 6.19 9.89
C GLN A 61 -13.03 6.32 8.75
N VAL A 62 -13.53 6.09 7.52
CA VAL A 62 -12.88 6.54 6.28
C VAL A 62 -13.84 7.51 5.62
N ILE A 63 -13.37 8.73 5.34
CA ILE A 63 -14.18 9.81 4.77
C ILE A 63 -13.46 10.36 3.56
N ASN A 64 -14.20 10.65 2.49
CA ASN A 64 -13.60 11.32 1.34
C ASN A 64 -13.32 12.79 1.66
N PHE A 65 -12.45 13.43 0.89
CA PHE A 65 -11.93 14.76 1.24
C PHE A 65 -13.02 15.83 1.42
N ASN A 66 -14.06 15.81 0.57
CA ASN A 66 -15.15 16.79 0.65
C ASN A 66 -16.20 16.47 1.74
N MET A 67 -15.95 15.45 2.58
CA MET A 67 -16.81 15.01 3.68
C MET A 67 -18.23 14.57 3.30
N THR A 68 -18.52 14.39 2.00
CA THR A 68 -19.87 14.02 1.53
C THR A 68 -20.15 12.53 1.66
N LYS A 69 -19.12 11.69 1.71
CA LYS A 69 -19.24 10.24 1.79
C LYS A 69 -18.33 9.68 2.86
N SER A 70 -18.87 8.80 3.70
CA SER A 70 -18.08 8.13 4.72
C SER A 70 -18.44 6.66 4.89
N ILE A 71 -17.46 5.93 5.43
CA ILE A 71 -17.52 4.54 5.85
C ILE A 71 -17.24 4.53 7.34
N MET A 72 -18.29 4.35 8.15
CA MET A 72 -18.20 4.34 9.61
C MET A 72 -17.95 2.94 10.15
N GLU A 73 -17.22 2.87 11.26
CA GLU A 73 -16.92 1.65 12.01
C GLU A 73 -16.23 0.58 11.15
N LEU A 74 -15.31 0.98 10.27
CA LEU A 74 -14.47 0.05 9.52
C LEU A 74 -13.34 -0.45 10.45
N PRO A 75 -12.97 -1.74 10.45
CA PRO A 75 -11.76 -2.20 11.12
C PRO A 75 -10.52 -1.60 10.46
N ILE A 76 -9.72 -0.89 11.26
CA ILE A 76 -8.52 -0.16 10.85
C ILE A 76 -7.37 -0.56 11.76
N MET A 77 -6.17 -0.65 11.18
CA MET A 77 -4.93 -0.78 11.92
C MET A 77 -3.95 0.30 11.46
N ALA A 78 -3.17 0.84 12.39
CA ALA A 78 -2.02 1.67 12.10
C ALA A 78 -0.76 0.87 12.46
N TYR A 79 0.16 0.81 11.52
CA TYR A 79 1.50 0.27 11.71
C TYR A 79 2.48 1.44 11.64
N TYR A 80 3.31 1.56 12.67
CA TYR A 80 4.40 2.51 12.66
C TYR A 80 5.69 1.81 13.04
N ASP A 81 6.71 2.01 12.22
CA ASP A 81 8.07 1.53 12.47
C ASP A 81 9.02 2.62 12.01
N GLU A 82 9.61 3.33 12.97
CA GLU A 82 10.38 4.55 12.74
C GLU A 82 11.42 4.47 11.60
N PRO A 83 12.26 3.41 11.49
CA PRO A 83 13.19 3.26 10.38
C PRO A 83 12.53 2.93 9.03
N VAL A 84 11.29 2.44 9.01
CA VAL A 84 10.61 1.94 7.81
C VAL A 84 9.59 2.96 7.28
N GLY A 85 8.64 3.37 8.11
CA GLY A 85 7.58 4.30 7.75
C GLY A 85 6.28 4.09 8.54
N ASP A 86 5.21 4.67 8.02
CA ASP A 86 3.85 4.61 8.55
C ASP A 86 2.94 3.91 7.56
N CYS A 87 2.00 3.11 8.07
CA CYS A 87 1.00 2.45 7.25
C CYS A 87 -0.37 2.47 7.94
N ARG A 88 -1.36 2.97 7.22
CA ARG A 88 -2.77 2.76 7.54
C ARG A 88 -3.30 1.54 6.81
N ILE A 89 -3.91 0.61 7.53
CA ILE A 89 -4.43 -0.65 7.01
C ILE A 89 -5.94 -0.64 7.17
N LEU A 90 -6.67 -0.79 6.07
CA LEU A 90 -8.12 -0.77 6.00
C LEU A 90 -8.62 -2.18 5.69
N CYS A 91 -9.53 -2.69 6.50
CA CYS A 91 -10.07 -4.05 6.36
C CYS A 91 -11.56 -4.00 6.05
N TYR A 92 -11.95 -4.33 4.82
CA TYR A 92 -13.36 -4.38 4.45
C TYR A 92 -13.94 -5.79 4.67
N PRO A 93 -14.95 -5.97 5.54
CA PRO A 93 -15.54 -7.28 5.80
C PRO A 93 -16.28 -7.81 4.57
N LYS A 94 -15.93 -9.01 4.09
CA LYS A 94 -16.56 -9.64 2.90
C LYS A 94 -18.04 -9.97 3.11
N LYS A 95 -18.45 -10.23 4.35
CA LYS A 95 -19.87 -10.42 4.74
C LYS A 95 -20.65 -9.09 4.83
N GLY A 96 -20.00 -7.96 4.51
CA GLY A 96 -20.57 -6.62 4.52
C GLY A 96 -20.45 -5.89 5.86
N LEU A 97 -20.52 -4.56 5.80
CA LEU A 97 -20.35 -3.70 6.97
C LEU A 97 -21.43 -3.88 8.05
N ALA A 98 -22.67 -4.18 7.67
CA ALA A 98 -23.78 -4.28 8.63
C ALA A 98 -23.55 -5.41 9.65
N SER A 99 -23.06 -6.56 9.19
CA SER A 99 -22.72 -7.68 10.07
C SER A 99 -21.58 -7.30 11.01
N TRP A 100 -20.51 -6.69 10.49
CA TRP A 100 -19.39 -6.22 11.30
C TRP A 100 -19.81 -5.22 12.38
N LYS A 101 -20.64 -4.22 12.04
CA LYS A 101 -21.14 -3.22 12.99
C LYS A 101 -21.90 -3.84 14.15
N SER A 102 -22.72 -4.86 13.87
CA SER A 102 -23.43 -5.61 14.91
C SER A 102 -22.44 -6.35 15.82
N THR A 103 -21.44 -7.01 15.23
CA THR A 103 -20.38 -7.71 15.97
C THR A 103 -19.58 -6.78 16.88
N ILE A 104 -19.06 -5.67 16.37
CA ILE A 104 -18.23 -4.76 17.17
C ILE A 104 -19.05 -4.07 18.27
N LYS A 105 -20.33 -3.76 18.01
CA LYS A 105 -21.24 -3.25 19.04
C LYS A 105 -21.40 -4.24 20.19
N ASN A 106 -21.53 -5.53 19.89
CA ASN A 106 -21.62 -6.58 20.91
C ASN A 106 -20.31 -6.73 21.68
N VAL A 107 -19.16 -6.69 21.01
CA VAL A 107 -17.83 -6.70 21.66
C VAL A 107 -17.71 -5.56 22.67
N ARG A 108 -18.05 -4.33 22.25
CA ARG A 108 -18.01 -3.14 23.13
C ARG A 108 -18.97 -3.28 24.31
N LYS A 109 -20.19 -3.77 24.07
CA LYS A 109 -21.21 -3.96 25.11
C LYS A 109 -20.74 -4.98 26.16
N SER A 110 -20.19 -6.11 25.74
CA SER A 110 -19.70 -7.16 26.65
C SER A 110 -18.49 -6.72 27.47
N ALA A 111 -17.65 -5.84 26.94
CA ALA A 111 -16.46 -5.34 27.62
C ALA A 111 -16.71 -4.17 28.59
N GLY A 112 -17.84 -3.47 28.46
CA GLY A 112 -18.20 -2.34 29.32
C GLY A 112 -17.14 -1.23 29.30
N LYS A 113 -16.53 -0.94 30.46
CA LYS A 113 -15.49 0.11 30.58
C LYS A 113 -14.22 -0.21 29.79
N ASN A 114 -13.92 -1.48 29.53
CA ASN A 114 -12.71 -1.92 28.84
C ASN A 114 -12.92 -2.11 27.33
N HIS A 115 -13.93 -1.46 26.75
CA HIS A 115 -14.29 -1.67 25.35
C HIS A 115 -13.18 -1.30 24.37
N TYR A 116 -12.33 -0.31 24.67
CA TYR A 116 -11.18 0.04 23.82
C TYR A 116 -10.16 -1.10 23.72
N GLU A 117 -9.80 -1.74 24.84
CA GLU A 117 -8.88 -2.87 24.85
C GLU A 117 -9.49 -4.09 24.17
N ALA A 118 -10.78 -4.36 24.44
CA ALA A 118 -11.49 -5.46 23.80
C ALA A 118 -11.59 -5.28 22.28
N GLU A 119 -11.86 -4.06 21.81
CA GLU A 119 -11.88 -3.71 20.41
C GLU A 119 -10.50 -3.81 19.77
N HIS A 120 -9.46 -3.28 20.41
CA HIS A 120 -8.08 -3.41 19.93
C HIS A 120 -7.71 -4.88 19.74
N LYS A 121 -7.98 -5.72 20.74
CA LYS A 121 -7.73 -7.16 20.68
C LYS A 121 -8.56 -7.85 19.59
N PHE A 122 -9.84 -7.49 19.46
CA PHE A 122 -10.74 -8.10 18.49
C PHE A 122 -10.36 -7.75 17.05
N VAL A 123 -10.09 -6.48 16.75
CA VAL A 123 -9.59 -6.05 15.44
C VAL A 123 -8.21 -6.65 15.16
N GLY A 124 -7.34 -6.74 16.17
CA GLY A 124 -6.01 -7.36 16.06
C GLY A 124 -6.04 -8.85 15.68
N GLN A 125 -7.18 -9.55 15.83
CA GLN A 125 -7.33 -10.92 15.32
C GLN A 125 -7.21 -10.99 13.79
N ILE A 126 -7.54 -9.91 13.07
CA ILE A 126 -7.37 -9.83 11.61
C ILE A 126 -5.89 -9.95 11.23
N ALA A 127 -4.98 -9.44 12.06
CA ALA A 127 -3.53 -9.54 11.81
C ALA A 127 -2.93 -10.88 12.23
N THR A 128 -3.52 -11.54 13.23
CA THR A 128 -2.91 -12.68 13.94
C THR A 128 -3.53 -14.04 13.61
N ASP A 129 -4.80 -14.10 13.18
CA ASP A 129 -5.47 -15.33 12.76
C ASP A 129 -5.77 -15.28 11.25
N THR A 130 -5.09 -16.14 10.50
CA THR A 130 -5.23 -16.24 9.05
C THR A 130 -6.65 -16.59 8.58
N ARG A 131 -7.42 -17.32 9.40
CA ARG A 131 -8.83 -17.63 9.11
C ARG A 131 -9.68 -16.37 9.23
N VAL A 132 -9.46 -15.58 10.28
CA VAL A 132 -10.13 -14.28 10.45
C VAL A 132 -9.75 -13.34 9.32
N ALA A 133 -8.46 -13.22 9.00
CA ALA A 133 -7.96 -12.39 7.90
C ALA A 133 -8.64 -12.72 6.56
N SER A 134 -8.94 -14.00 6.32
CA SER A 134 -9.60 -14.45 5.08
C SER A 134 -11.02 -13.90 4.89
N GLU A 135 -11.66 -13.44 5.96
CA GLU A 135 -13.01 -12.83 5.91
C GLU A 135 -12.99 -11.35 5.48
N TYR A 136 -11.82 -10.77 5.20
CA TYR A 136 -11.66 -9.36 4.86
C TYR A 136 -10.94 -9.17 3.53
N ASP A 137 -11.31 -8.10 2.81
CA ASP A 137 -10.46 -7.48 1.81
C ASP A 137 -9.58 -6.44 2.49
N ILE A 138 -8.27 -6.69 2.53
CA ILE A 138 -7.32 -5.91 3.35
C ILE A 138 -6.40 -5.11 2.44
N TYR A 139 -6.35 -3.80 2.67
CA TYR A 139 -5.53 -2.85 1.94
C TYR A 139 -4.61 -2.09 2.89
N ALA A 140 -3.36 -1.88 2.49
CA ALA A 140 -2.38 -1.13 3.24
C ALA A 140 -1.90 0.08 2.43
N PHE A 141 -1.84 1.23 3.08
CA PHE A 141 -1.48 2.54 2.53
C PHE A 141 -0.23 3.02 3.25
N PHE A 142 0.93 2.77 2.64
CA PHE A 142 2.23 2.91 3.27
C PHE A 142 2.99 4.13 2.74
N VAL A 143 3.56 4.91 3.66
CA VAL A 143 4.44 6.05 3.38
C VAL A 143 5.80 5.76 4.04
N GLU A 144 6.87 5.90 3.27
CA GLU A 144 8.24 5.66 3.74
C GLU A 144 8.65 6.70 4.80
N ALA A 145 9.47 6.31 5.77
CA ALA A 145 9.89 7.18 6.88
C ALA A 145 10.49 8.54 6.44
N LYS A 146 11.21 8.57 5.31
CA LYS A 146 11.80 9.80 4.74
C LYS A 146 10.76 10.85 4.31
N ASP A 147 9.54 10.40 4.03
CA ASP A 147 8.42 11.21 3.57
C ASP A 147 7.45 11.51 4.72
N LEU A 148 7.86 11.24 5.96
CA LEU A 148 7.13 11.58 7.18
C LEU A 148 7.75 12.79 7.89
N VAL A 149 6.91 13.61 8.51
CA VAL A 149 7.30 14.73 9.37
C VAL A 149 6.58 14.63 10.71
N GLN A 150 7.11 15.28 11.75
CA GLN A 150 6.42 15.37 13.03
C GLN A 150 5.08 16.11 12.83
N GLY A 151 3.99 15.48 13.23
CA GLY A 151 2.66 16.07 13.19
C GLY A 151 2.40 17.00 14.38
N SER A 152 1.13 17.35 14.57
CA SER A 152 0.68 18.14 15.72
C SER A 152 0.63 17.36 17.04
N SER A 153 0.78 16.04 16.97
CA SER A 153 0.90 15.12 18.10
C SER A 153 2.24 14.38 18.02
N ASP A 154 2.53 13.49 18.97
CA ASP A 154 3.69 12.59 18.89
C ASP A 154 3.65 11.63 17.67
N MET A 155 2.57 11.66 16.87
CA MET A 155 2.45 10.89 15.64
C MET A 155 3.11 11.60 14.45
N LYS A 156 3.84 10.83 13.65
CA LYS A 156 4.37 11.30 12.36
C LYS A 156 3.27 11.28 11.30
N GLU A 157 3.28 12.27 10.42
CA GLU A 157 2.31 12.43 9.33
C GLU A 157 3.02 12.56 7.98
N PRO A 158 2.36 12.19 6.86
CA PRO A 158 2.94 12.37 5.53
C PRO A 158 3.27 13.83 5.21
N LYS A 159 4.51 14.07 4.75
CA LYS A 159 4.96 15.36 4.23
C LYS A 159 4.55 15.51 2.77
N PHE A 160 3.48 16.24 2.50
CA PHE A 160 3.05 16.47 1.13
C PHE A 160 3.93 17.50 0.38
N PRO A 161 4.19 17.30 -0.93
CA PRO A 161 3.83 16.12 -1.71
C PRO A 161 4.72 14.91 -1.38
N CYS A 162 4.12 13.71 -1.30
CA CYS A 162 4.82 12.46 -1.02
C CYS A 162 4.40 11.34 -1.98
N TRP A 163 5.04 10.17 -1.84
CA TRP A 163 4.62 8.94 -2.48
C TRP A 163 3.97 7.99 -1.46
N GLU A 164 2.82 7.45 -1.82
CA GLU A 164 2.16 6.39 -1.07
C GLU A 164 2.14 5.09 -1.88
N PHE A 165 2.45 3.98 -1.20
CA PHE A 165 2.48 2.65 -1.76
C PHE A 165 1.26 1.88 -1.27
N VAL A 166 0.47 1.38 -2.21
CA VAL A 166 -0.77 0.65 -1.92
C VAL A 166 -0.50 -0.83 -2.09
N TYR A 167 -0.83 -1.61 -1.06
CA TYR A 167 -0.75 -3.06 -1.06
C TYR A 167 -2.12 -3.68 -0.80
N GLN A 168 -2.31 -4.92 -1.27
CA GLN A 168 -3.45 -5.75 -0.89
C GLN A 168 -2.94 -7.05 -0.28
N ARG A 169 -3.54 -7.48 0.83
CA ARG A 169 -3.25 -8.81 1.38
C ARG A 169 -4.06 -9.86 0.62
N ARG A 170 -3.38 -10.87 0.05
CA ARG A 170 -4.00 -12.06 -0.55
C ARG A 170 -3.21 -13.30 -0.14
N ASN A 171 -3.90 -14.35 0.30
CA ASN A 171 -3.28 -15.63 0.69
C ASN A 171 -2.08 -15.46 1.65
N ASN A 172 -2.26 -14.64 2.69
CA ASN A 172 -1.23 -14.26 3.68
C ASN A 172 0.01 -13.54 3.12
N LYS A 173 -0.03 -13.04 1.89
CA LYS A 173 1.04 -12.25 1.29
C LYS A 173 0.56 -10.83 0.99
N TRP A 174 1.44 -9.87 1.18
CA TRP A 174 1.22 -8.50 0.73
C TRP A 174 1.62 -8.39 -0.74
N LEU A 175 0.67 -7.99 -1.57
CA LEU A 175 0.87 -7.76 -2.99
C LEU A 175 0.86 -6.27 -3.24
N PHE A 176 1.94 -5.75 -3.80
CA PHE A 176 2.00 -4.38 -4.27
C PHE A 176 0.97 -4.16 -5.39
N ILE A 177 0.17 -3.10 -5.28
CA ILE A 177 -0.87 -2.75 -6.24
C ILE A 177 -0.44 -1.56 -7.08
N LYS A 178 -0.06 -0.45 -6.43
CA LYS A 178 0.31 0.79 -7.11
C LYS A 178 1.10 1.72 -6.21
N LYS A 179 1.85 2.62 -6.84
CA LYS A 179 2.50 3.78 -6.21
C LYS A 179 1.80 5.04 -6.68
N VAL A 180 1.35 5.87 -5.76
CA VAL A 180 0.55 7.08 -6.03
C VAL A 180 1.27 8.30 -5.49
N ARG A 181 1.35 9.38 -6.28
CA ARG A 181 1.84 10.66 -5.80
C ARG A 181 0.69 11.40 -5.14
N LEU A 182 0.87 11.79 -3.88
CA LEU A 182 -0.11 12.57 -3.13
C LEU A 182 0.39 14.01 -3.05
N LEU A 183 -0.42 14.98 -3.45
CA LEU A 183 -0.07 16.40 -3.40
C LEU A 183 -0.56 17.07 -2.12
N ASN A 184 -1.58 16.50 -1.47
CA ASN A 184 -2.16 17.00 -0.23
C ASN A 184 -2.90 15.88 0.51
N SER A 185 -3.39 16.18 1.72
CA SER A 185 -4.18 15.26 2.54
C SER A 185 -5.52 14.84 1.91
N GLY A 186 -6.08 15.66 1.02
CA GLY A 186 -7.29 15.33 0.28
C GLY A 186 -7.09 14.22 -0.75
N ASP A 187 -5.95 14.20 -1.44
CA ASP A 187 -5.60 13.09 -2.34
C ASP A 187 -5.52 11.77 -1.56
N LYS A 188 -4.93 11.80 -0.36
CA LYS A 188 -4.86 10.63 0.54
C LYS A 188 -6.26 10.15 0.94
N ALA A 189 -7.11 11.06 1.44
CA ALA A 189 -8.46 10.74 1.87
C ALA A 189 -9.31 10.14 0.74
N ASN A 190 -9.21 10.69 -0.48
CA ASN A 190 -9.91 10.17 -1.66
C ASN A 190 -9.35 8.81 -2.07
N LEU A 191 -8.02 8.63 -2.10
CA LEU A 191 -7.40 7.36 -2.43
C LEU A 191 -7.84 6.23 -1.48
N GLU A 192 -7.81 6.48 -0.17
CA GLU A 192 -8.26 5.52 0.84
C GLU A 192 -9.75 5.20 0.69
N PHE A 193 -10.59 6.24 0.52
CA PHE A 193 -12.02 6.08 0.36
C PHE A 193 -12.37 5.28 -0.91
N ASP A 194 -11.84 5.66 -2.08
CA ASP A 194 -12.17 5.04 -3.36
C ASP A 194 -11.72 3.57 -3.41
N MET A 195 -10.56 3.25 -2.81
CA MET A 195 -10.08 1.87 -2.72
C MET A 195 -11.04 0.95 -1.95
N ILE A 196 -11.71 1.48 -0.92
CA ILE A 196 -12.65 0.71 -0.08
C ILE A 196 -14.09 0.80 -0.59
N ALA A 197 -14.53 1.97 -1.09
CA ALA A 197 -15.90 2.19 -1.55
C ALA A 197 -16.26 1.30 -2.74
N ASN A 198 -15.29 0.97 -3.60
CA ASN A 198 -15.45 0.01 -4.71
C ASN A 198 -15.68 -1.45 -4.25
N LYS A 199 -15.74 -1.72 -2.94
CA LYS A 199 -16.07 -3.03 -2.35
C LYS A 199 -17.48 -3.12 -1.77
N ARG A 200 -18.23 -2.02 -1.81
CA ARG A 200 -19.63 -1.98 -1.38
C ARG A 200 -20.56 -2.68 -2.34
#